data_AF-A0A6F9AN11-F1
#
_entry.id   AF-A0A6F9AN11-F1
#
_cell.length_a   1.000
_cell.length_b   1.000
_cell.length_c   1.000
_cell.angle_alpha   90.00
_cell.angle_beta   90.00
_cell.angle_gamma   90.00
#
_symmetry.space_group_name_H-M   'P 1'
#
loop_
_entity.id
_entity.type
_entity.pdbx_description
1 polymer ?
#
loop_
_entity_poly.entity_id
_entity_poly.type
_entity_poly.pdbx_seq_one_letter_code
_entity_poly.pdbx_strand_id
1 'polypeptide(L)'
;MNGLNQYLWVRDPMNGLNQYLWVRDLMDGLNQYLWVRDLMNGLNQYLWVRDLMNGLNQCLWVRDLMNGLNQYLWVRDLMNGLNQYLWVRDLMNGLNQYLWVRDLMNGLNQYLCVRDIMV
;
A
#
# COMPACT_ATOMS: atom_id res chain seq x y z
N MET A 1 2.92 11.73 -30.06
CA MET A 1 2.99 10.88 -28.85
C MET A 1 2.77 11.79 -27.67
N ASN A 2 1.68 11.54 -26.95
CA ASN A 2 1.03 12.45 -26.02
C ASN A 2 1.96 12.87 -24.87
N GLY A 3 2.03 14.18 -24.64
CA GLY A 3 2.62 14.76 -23.44
C GLY A 3 1.76 14.38 -22.24
N LEU A 4 2.01 13.20 -21.68
CA LEU A 4 1.58 12.84 -20.34
C LEU A 4 2.27 13.82 -19.38
N ASN A 5 1.47 14.54 -18.60
CA ASN A 5 1.97 15.49 -17.61
C ASN A 5 3.00 14.76 -16.74
N GLN A 6 4.25 15.23 -16.81
CA GLN A 6 5.34 14.62 -16.07
C GLN A 6 5.10 14.76 -14.56
N TYR A 7 4.56 15.91 -14.14
CA TYR A 7 4.21 16.21 -12.77
C TYR A 7 2.83 16.84 -12.73
N LEU A 8 1.95 16.34 -11.87
CA LEU A 8 0.62 16.89 -11.68
C LEU A 8 0.31 17.03 -10.20
N TRP A 9 -0.22 18.21 -9.84
CA TRP A 9 -0.84 18.44 -8.53
C TRP A 9 -2.31 18.77 -8.73
N VAL A 10 -3.18 17.95 -8.15
CA VAL A 10 -4.64 18.17 -8.18
C VAL A 10 -5.18 17.85 -6.80
N ARG A 11 -6.23 18.56 -6.38
CA ARG A 11 -6.80 18.34 -5.06
C ARG A 11 -7.55 17.01 -4.99
N ASP A 12 -8.61 16.86 -5.78
CA ASP A 12 -9.58 15.76 -5.67
C ASP A 12 -9.98 15.19 -7.05
N PRO A 13 -9.03 14.69 -7.87
CA PRO A 13 -9.36 14.03 -9.12
C PRO A 13 -10.02 12.66 -8.87
N MET A 14 -10.91 12.26 -9.78
CA MET A 14 -11.45 10.89 -9.76
C MET A 14 -10.38 9.88 -10.19
N ASN A 15 -9.67 10.18 -11.29
CA ASN A 15 -8.66 9.32 -11.88
C ASN A 15 -7.32 10.05 -12.01
N GLY A 16 -6.21 9.34 -11.77
CA GLY A 16 -4.85 9.88 -11.90
C GLY A 16 -3.96 8.97 -12.73
N LEU A 17 -3.60 9.41 -13.94
CA LEU A 17 -2.71 8.70 -14.87
C LEU A 17 -1.54 9.59 -15.31
N ASN A 18 -0.48 9.60 -14.51
CA ASN A 18 0.73 10.41 -14.71
C ASN A 18 1.99 9.64 -14.30
N GLN A 19 3.16 10.16 -14.66
CA GLN A 19 4.42 9.61 -14.14
C GLN A 19 4.57 9.91 -12.65
N TYR A 20 4.38 11.19 -12.28
CA TYR A 20 4.40 11.66 -10.90
C TYR A 20 3.10 12.41 -10.60
N LEU A 21 2.39 11.94 -9.58
CA LEU A 21 1.13 12.53 -9.15
C LEU A 21 1.18 12.83 -7.65
N TRP A 22 0.84 14.06 -7.29
CA TRP A 22 0.59 14.43 -5.91
C TRP A 22 -0.84 14.93 -5.73
N VAL A 23 -1.61 14.27 -4.87
CA VAL A 23 -3.04 14.50 -4.70
C VAL A 23 -3.43 14.48 -3.22
N ARG A 24 -4.54 15.13 -2.86
CA ARG A 24 -5.12 14.96 -1.53
C ARG A 24 -5.96 13.67 -1.52
N ASP A 25 -7.03 13.65 -2.29
CA ASP A 25 -7.99 12.55 -2.33
C ASP A 25 -8.08 12.00 -3.77
N LEU A 26 -7.89 10.69 -3.95
CA LEU A 26 -7.94 10.05 -5.27
C LEU A 26 -8.79 8.78 -5.20
N MET A 27 -9.68 8.58 -6.18
CA MET A 27 -10.43 7.33 -6.26
C MET A 27 -9.55 6.24 -6.87
N ASP A 28 -9.07 6.45 -8.10
CA ASP A 28 -8.28 5.46 -8.83
C ASP A 28 -6.94 6.05 -9.30
N GLY A 29 -5.83 5.48 -8.81
CA GLY A 29 -4.47 5.92 -9.14
C GLY A 29 -3.68 4.88 -9.92
N LEU A 30 -3.29 5.20 -11.15
CA LEU A 30 -2.40 4.41 -12.00
C LEU A 30 -1.20 5.25 -12.44
N ASN A 31 -0.13 5.23 -11.64
CA ASN A 31 1.05 6.08 -11.82
C ASN A 31 2.34 5.29 -11.56
N GLN A 32 3.47 5.81 -12.03
CA GLN A 32 4.77 5.26 -11.63
C GLN A 32 5.06 5.63 -10.16
N TYR A 33 4.86 6.91 -9.84
CA TYR A 33 5.03 7.47 -8.50
C TYR A 33 3.77 8.23 -8.11
N LEU A 34 3.15 7.80 -7.02
CA LEU A 34 1.97 8.46 -6.45
C LEU A 34 2.22 8.81 -4.99
N TRP A 35 2.03 10.09 -4.66
CA TRP A 35 1.85 10.53 -3.29
C TRP A 35 0.41 11.01 -3.09
N VAL A 36 -0.27 10.49 -2.08
CA VAL A 36 -1.67 10.82 -1.83
C VAL A 36 -1.98 10.75 -0.34
N ARG A 37 -2.98 11.50 0.14
CA ARG A 37 -3.45 11.33 1.51
C ARG A 37 -4.39 10.13 1.58
N ASP A 38 -5.48 10.20 0.82
CA ASP A 38 -6.55 9.22 0.85
C ASP A 38 -6.74 8.62 -0.55
N LEU A 39 -6.59 7.29 -0.67
CA LEU A 39 -6.71 6.58 -1.95
C LEU A 39 -7.66 5.38 -1.80
N MET A 40 -8.61 5.26 -2.71
CA MET A 40 -9.48 4.08 -2.74
C MET A 40 -8.77 2.89 -3.40
N ASN A 41 -8.33 3.03 -4.65
CA ASN A 41 -7.65 1.96 -5.38
C ASN A 41 -6.32 2.45 -5.99
N GLY A 42 -5.21 1.79 -5.62
CA GLY A 42 -3.88 2.12 -6.11
C GLY A 42 -3.22 0.99 -6.90
N LEU A 43 -2.89 1.28 -8.16
CA LEU A 43 -2.12 0.43 -9.06
C LEU A 43 -0.83 1.15 -9.50
N ASN A 44 0.21 1.15 -8.67
CA ASN A 44 1.42 1.95 -8.90
C ASN A 44 2.70 1.14 -8.71
N GLN A 45 3.81 1.62 -9.27
CA GLN A 45 5.13 1.04 -8.98
C GLN A 45 5.57 1.45 -7.56
N TYR A 46 5.49 2.74 -7.27
CA TYR A 46 5.82 3.33 -5.97
C TYR A 46 4.64 4.15 -5.46
N LEU A 47 4.09 3.75 -4.33
CA LEU A 47 2.98 4.45 -3.69
C LEU A 47 3.33 4.83 -2.26
N TRP A 48 3.14 6.11 -1.95
CA TRP A 48 3.10 6.63 -0.60
C TRP A 48 1.69 7.15 -0.32
N VAL A 49 1.10 6.65 0.76
CA VAL A 49 -0.27 7.01 1.11
C VAL A 49 -0.47 7.03 2.62
N ARG A 50 -1.41 7.84 3.12
CA ARG A 50 -1.81 7.74 4.52
C ARG A 50 -2.80 6.60 4.66
N ASP A 51 -3.92 6.71 3.97
CA ASP A 51 -5.06 5.80 4.09
C ASP A 51 -5.37 5.19 2.71
N LEU A 52 -5.26 3.86 2.61
CA LEU A 52 -5.50 3.12 1.38
C LEU A 52 -6.51 1.99 1.61
N MET A 53 -7.55 1.93 0.78
CA MET A 53 -8.50 0.83 0.83
C MET A 53 -7.95 -0.41 0.12
N ASN A 54 -7.57 -0.32 -1.16
CA ASN A 54 -7.05 -1.44 -1.95
C ASN A 54 -5.75 -1.05 -2.67
N GLY A 55 -4.66 -1.76 -2.40
CA GLY A 55 -3.37 -1.53 -3.06
C GLY A 55 -2.84 -2.75 -3.81
N LEU A 56 -2.55 -2.60 -5.10
CA LEU A 56 -1.72 -3.53 -5.88
C LEU A 56 -0.47 -2.80 -6.39
N ASN A 57 0.63 -2.87 -5.64
CA ASN A 57 1.83 -2.09 -5.96
C ASN A 57 3.10 -2.93 -5.84
N GLN A 58 4.17 -2.50 -6.51
CA GLN A 58 5.48 -3.13 -6.31
C GLN A 58 6.03 -2.73 -4.93
N CYS A 59 6.06 -1.43 -4.65
CA CYS A 59 6.53 -0.85 -3.41
C CYS A 59 5.46 0.08 -2.81
N LEU A 60 5.00 -0.24 -1.61
CA LEU A 60 3.96 0.52 -0.91
C LEU A 60 4.42 0.89 0.49
N TRP A 61 4.36 2.20 0.79
CA TRP A 61 4.45 2.74 2.14
C TRP A 61 3.13 3.41 2.52
N VAL A 62 2.53 2.90 3.59
CA VAL A 62 1.19 3.29 4.01
C VAL A 62 1.07 3.35 5.53
N ARG A 63 0.20 4.20 6.06
CA ARG A 63 -0.14 4.12 7.49
C ARG A 63 -1.18 3.03 7.70
N ASP A 64 -2.34 3.20 7.08
CA ASP A 64 -3.50 2.35 7.27
C ASP A 64 -3.92 1.73 5.93
N LEU A 65 -3.89 0.40 5.85
CA LEU A 65 -4.24 -0.36 4.65
C LEU A 65 -5.30 -1.42 4.96
N MET A 66 -6.40 -1.40 4.21
CA MET A 66 -7.42 -2.44 4.35
C MET A 66 -7.01 -3.72 3.60
N ASN A 67 -6.74 -3.65 2.29
CA ASN A 67 -6.33 -4.82 1.50
C ASN A 67 -5.10 -4.51 0.64
N GLY A 68 -4.04 -5.31 0.77
CA GLY A 68 -2.79 -5.13 0.02
C GLY A 68 -2.31 -6.39 -0.68
N LEU A 69 -2.06 -6.31 -1.99
CA LEU A 69 -1.23 -7.28 -2.72
C LEU A 69 0.04 -6.59 -3.24
N ASN A 70 1.16 -6.74 -2.55
CA ASN A 70 2.39 -6.01 -2.91
C ASN A 70 3.64 -6.88 -2.87
N GLN A 71 4.67 -6.51 -3.62
CA GLN A 71 5.96 -7.19 -3.48
C GLN A 71 6.65 -6.76 -2.19
N TYR A 72 6.72 -5.44 -1.95
CA TYR A 72 7.28 -4.83 -0.76
C TYR A 72 6.27 -3.90 -0.11
N LEU A 73 5.87 -4.21 1.12
CA LEU A 73 4.91 -3.41 1.88
C LEU A 73 5.48 -3.03 3.23
N TRP A 74 5.57 -1.73 3.51
CA TRP A 74 5.69 -1.22 4.89
C TRP A 74 4.41 -0.52 5.29
N VAL A 75 3.87 -0.93 6.43
CA VAL A 75 2.56 -0.46 6.90
C VAL A 75 2.53 -0.38 8.41
N ARG A 76 1.75 0.55 8.97
CA ARG A 76 1.50 0.52 10.42
C ARG A 76 0.42 -0.52 10.71
N ASP A 77 -0.77 -0.31 10.14
CA ASP A 77 -1.96 -1.10 10.41
C ASP A 77 -2.46 -1.75 9.12
N LEU A 78 -2.47 -3.09 9.06
CA LEU A 78 -2.93 -3.87 7.90
C LEU A 78 -4.03 -4.85 8.29
N MET A 79 -5.18 -4.75 7.62
CA MET A 79 -6.27 -5.71 7.82
C MET A 79 -6.02 -7.02 7.05
N ASN A 80 -5.84 -6.98 5.74
CA ASN A 80 -5.56 -8.17 4.92
C ASN A 80 -4.39 -7.93 3.95
N GLY A 81 -3.38 -8.82 3.97
CA GLY A 81 -2.21 -8.69 3.10
C GLY A 81 -1.78 -9.98 2.41
N LEU A 82 -1.52 -9.94 1.10
CA LEU A 82 -0.73 -10.96 0.42
C LEU A 82 0.56 -10.32 -0.12
N ASN A 83 1.70 -10.55 0.51
CA ASN A 83 2.94 -9.88 0.12
C ASN A 83 4.15 -10.81 0.05
N GLN A 84 5.14 -10.47 -0.76
CA GLN A 84 6.42 -11.18 -0.71
C GLN A 84 7.19 -10.77 0.55
N TYR A 85 7.34 -9.46 0.77
CA TYR A 85 8.00 -8.89 1.93
C TYR A 85 7.08 -7.89 2.63
N LEU A 86 6.74 -8.20 3.88
CA LEU A 86 5.89 -7.37 4.71
C LEU A 86 6.62 -6.96 6.00
N TRP A 87 6.67 -5.64 6.23
CA TRP A 87 7.02 -5.05 7.51
C TRP A 87 5.80 -4.30 8.05
N VAL A 88 5.29 -4.74 9.19
CA VAL A 88 4.03 -4.23 9.75
C VAL A 88 4.12 -4.09 11.26
N ARG A 89 3.39 -3.12 11.83
CA ARG A 89 3.22 -3.08 13.28
C ARG A 89 2.09 -4.03 13.66
N ASP A 90 0.89 -3.78 13.18
CA ASP A 90 -0.33 -4.50 13.54
C ASP A 90 -0.93 -5.18 12.30
N LEU A 91 -1.01 -6.52 12.31
CA LEU A 91 -1.55 -7.31 11.21
C LEU A 91 -2.70 -8.21 11.67
N MET A 92 -3.88 -8.04 11.04
CA MET A 92 -5.02 -8.91 11.31
C MET A 92 -4.93 -10.24 10.55
N ASN A 93 -4.84 -10.22 9.22
CA ASN A 93 -4.68 -11.42 8.40
C ASN A 93 -3.59 -11.22 7.34
N GLY A 94 -2.69 -12.19 7.16
CA GLY A 94 -1.80 -12.15 6.00
C GLY A 94 -1.24 -13.48 5.51
N LEU A 95 -0.98 -13.56 4.21
CA LEU A 95 -0.18 -14.62 3.61
C LEU A 95 1.09 -13.98 3.03
N ASN A 96 2.25 -14.25 3.61
CA ASN A 96 3.49 -13.64 3.15
C ASN A 96 4.63 -14.63 3.00
N GLN A 97 5.59 -14.35 2.11
CA GLN A 97 6.83 -15.13 2.09
C GLN A 97 7.68 -14.75 3.29
N TYR A 98 7.92 -13.45 3.50
CA TYR A 98 8.67 -12.90 4.61
C TYR A 98 7.82 -11.89 5.36
N LEU A 99 7.59 -12.15 6.65
CA LEU A 99 6.85 -11.27 7.54
C LEU A 99 7.71 -10.86 8.74
N TRP A 100 7.85 -9.55 8.92
CA TRP A 100 8.21 -8.94 10.19
C TRP A 100 7.00 -8.19 10.74
N VAL A 101 6.58 -8.55 11.95
CA VAL A 101 5.38 -7.99 12.58
C VAL A 101 5.58 -7.80 14.08
N ARG A 102 5.00 -6.73 14.63
CA ARG A 102 4.92 -6.60 16.09
C ARG A 102 3.77 -7.45 16.62
N ASP A 103 2.55 -7.12 16.22
CA ASP A 103 1.32 -7.72 16.73
C ASP A 103 0.58 -8.44 15.58
N LEU A 104 0.44 -9.76 15.68
CA LEU A 104 -0.17 -10.61 14.65
C LEU A 104 -1.39 -11.35 15.20
N MET A 105 -2.55 -11.21 14.54
CA MET A 105 -3.74 -12.01 14.87
C MET A 105 -3.74 -13.35 14.12
N ASN A 106 -3.57 -13.33 12.80
CA ASN A 106 -3.55 -14.55 11.99
C ASN A 106 -2.66 -14.39 10.74
N GLY A 107 -1.97 -15.46 10.35
CA GLY A 107 -1.27 -15.47 9.07
C GLY A 107 -0.51 -16.76 8.76
N LEU A 108 -0.33 -17.00 7.47
CA LEU A 108 0.50 -18.09 6.95
C LEU A 108 1.75 -17.48 6.31
N ASN A 109 2.91 -17.76 6.89
CA ASN A 109 4.16 -17.16 6.44
C ASN A 109 5.26 -18.22 6.30
N GLN A 110 6.07 -18.12 5.24
CA GLN A 110 7.23 -19.02 5.07
C GLN A 110 8.32 -18.68 6.08
N TYR A 111 8.58 -17.38 6.27
CA TYR A 111 9.50 -16.84 7.26
C TYR A 111 8.79 -15.79 8.10
N LEU A 112 8.77 -16.00 9.41
CA LEU A 112 8.06 -15.16 10.37
C LEU A 112 9.00 -14.67 11.47
N CYS A 113 9.05 -13.35 11.64
CA CYS A 113 9.55 -12.69 12.83
C CYS A 113 8.38 -11.93 13.46
N VAL A 114 7.87 -12.43 14.59
CA VAL A 114 6.76 -11.83 15.33
C VAL A 114 7.19 -11.52 16.75
N ARG A 115 6.76 -10.37 17.28
CA ARG A 115 6.96 -10.05 18.69
C ARG A 115 5.86 -10.67 19.55
N ASP A 116 4.61 -10.39 19.19
CA ASP A 116 3.41 -10.71 19.96
C ASP A 116 2.36 -11.34 19.01
N ILE A 117 1.86 -12.53 19.39
CA ILE A 117 0.72 -13.17 18.73
C ILE A 117 -0.51 -12.88 19.58
N MET A 118 -1.50 -12.24 18.98
CA MET A 118 -2.78 -11.95 19.63
C MET A 118 -3.63 -13.22 19.61
N VAL A 119 -3.92 -13.76 20.80
CA VAL A 119 -4.76 -14.96 21.02
C VAL A 119 -6.10 -14.56 21.59
#